data_AF-A0A812QG12-F1
#
_entry.id   AF-A0A812QG12-F1
#
_cell.length_a   1.000
_cell.length_b   1.000
_cell.length_c   1.000
_cell.angle_alpha   90.00
_cell.angle_beta   90.00
_cell.angle_gamma   90.00
#
_symmetry.space_group_name_H-M   'P 1'
#
loop_
_entity.id
_entity.type
_entity.pdbx_description
1 polymer ?
#
loop_
_entity_poly.entity_id
_entity_poly.type
_entity_poly.pdbx_seq_one_letter_code
_entity_poly.pdbx_strand_id
1 'polypeptide(L)'
;MPGLDFLPAVASPAASRPSKRSRPEVGRPKGSTEQQVQELSQQMQEMCHILASHDHNLRELEAWSTLTWLLDQNSELAKHLMAHMDAWKQKAQQGQPHPDGAARFTVGAALAKWVLDSPERRAACPQFADAHDKITSIEEMKSSIQLAFAKPIKDGRILLKIRPHLQMRDAWTEVCAVLSAADLAETKDMAAPAGPIIRSLTKGDKQ
;
A
#
# COMPACT_ATOMS: atom_id res chain seq x y z
N MET A 1 -11.96 48.89 -8.92
CA MET A 1 -12.83 47.70 -8.70
C MET A 1 -11.93 46.54 -8.27
N PRO A 2 -12.01 46.11 -7.00
CA PRO A 2 -11.33 44.94 -6.46
C PRO A 2 -12.19 43.67 -6.67
N GLY A 3 -11.62 42.48 -6.44
CA GLY A 3 -12.43 41.28 -6.17
C GLY A 3 -11.81 39.95 -6.61
N LEU A 4 -10.86 39.42 -5.82
CA LEU A 4 -10.63 37.98 -5.70
C LEU A 4 -10.63 37.65 -4.19
N ASP A 5 -11.83 37.47 -3.65
CA ASP A 5 -12.09 37.00 -2.29
C ASP A 5 -12.62 35.58 -2.36
N PHE A 6 -11.81 34.58 -2.02
CA PHE A 6 -12.32 33.28 -1.55
C PHE A 6 -11.25 32.55 -0.77
N LEU A 7 -10.99 32.97 0.48
CA LEU A 7 -10.63 32.08 1.59
C LEU A 7 -10.95 32.80 2.92
N PRO A 8 -11.95 32.37 3.70
CA PRO A 8 -12.14 32.89 5.06
C PRO A 8 -10.99 32.42 5.96
N ALA A 9 -10.31 33.39 6.59
CA ALA A 9 -9.36 33.14 7.66
C ALA A 9 -10.10 32.49 8.85
N VAL A 10 -9.71 31.26 9.19
CA VAL A 10 -10.19 30.59 10.40
C VAL A 10 -9.59 31.31 11.61
N ALA A 11 -10.43 32.04 12.34
CA ALA A 11 -10.06 32.75 13.55
C ALA A 11 -9.60 31.75 14.64
N SER A 12 -8.44 32.02 15.23
CA SER A 12 -7.96 31.34 16.43
C SER A 12 -8.96 31.49 17.58
N PRO A 13 -9.22 30.46 18.40
CA PRO A 13 -10.08 30.61 19.57
C PRO A 13 -9.40 31.53 20.59
N ALA A 14 -10.07 32.64 20.91
CA ALA A 14 -9.65 33.56 21.95
C ALA A 14 -9.63 32.85 23.32
N ALA A 15 -8.54 33.07 24.06
CA ALA A 15 -8.37 32.60 25.42
C ALA A 15 -9.41 33.23 26.36
N SER A 16 -10.44 32.46 26.73
CA SER A 16 -11.36 32.83 27.80
C SER A 16 -10.67 32.67 29.15
N ARG A 17 -10.44 33.79 29.86
CA ARG A 17 -9.94 33.82 31.24
C ARG A 17 -10.86 33.04 32.18
N PRO A 18 -10.34 32.26 33.16
CA PRO A 18 -11.18 31.60 34.15
C PRO A 18 -11.81 32.62 35.10
N SER A 19 -13.13 32.55 35.24
CA SER A 19 -13.90 33.32 36.23
C SER A 19 -13.62 32.80 37.64
N LYS A 20 -13.52 33.72 38.61
CA LYS A 20 -13.23 33.44 40.02
C LYS A 20 -14.36 32.63 40.66
N ARG A 21 -14.01 31.42 41.11
CA ARG A 21 -14.42 30.72 42.36
C ARG A 21 -15.89 30.88 42.80
N SER A 22 -16.68 29.84 42.53
CA SER A 22 -17.79 29.41 43.38
C SER A 22 -17.59 27.93 43.71
N ARG A 23 -17.45 27.62 45.00
CA ARG A 23 -17.30 26.28 45.55
C ARG A 23 -18.68 25.62 45.65
N PRO A 24 -18.88 24.41 45.10
CA PRO A 24 -19.80 23.45 45.70
C PRO A 24 -18.99 22.47 46.54
N GLU A 25 -19.42 22.30 47.78
CA GLU A 25 -18.94 21.23 48.65
C GLU A 25 -19.50 19.87 48.22
N VAL A 26 -18.66 18.85 48.42
CA VAL A 26 -19.03 17.44 48.68
C VAL A 26 -19.64 16.67 47.51
N GLY A 27 -18.74 16.14 46.68
CA GLY A 27 -18.86 14.85 46.02
C GLY A 27 -17.47 14.23 45.94
N ARG A 28 -17.12 13.33 46.87
CA ARG A 28 -15.85 12.59 46.86
C ARG A 28 -15.67 11.90 45.49
N PRO A 29 -14.55 12.09 44.76
CA PRO A 29 -14.01 11.00 43.97
C PRO A 29 -13.21 10.13 44.95
N LYS A 30 -13.83 9.04 45.42
CA LYS A 30 -13.09 7.93 46.03
C LYS A 30 -12.37 7.19 44.89
N GLY A 31 -11.18 7.65 44.59
CA GLY A 31 -10.22 6.94 43.75
C GLY A 31 -8.83 7.32 44.21
N SER A 32 -8.04 6.41 44.79
CA SER A 32 -6.62 6.72 45.06
C SER A 32 -5.94 7.03 43.72
N THR A 33 -4.89 7.85 43.73
CA THR A 33 -4.11 8.12 42.50
C THR A 33 -3.63 6.81 41.85
N GLU A 34 -3.40 5.77 42.64
CA GLU A 34 -3.11 4.41 42.17
C GLU A 34 -4.28 3.81 41.39
N GLN A 35 -5.53 3.97 41.84
CA GLN A 35 -6.71 3.52 41.09
C GLN A 35 -6.85 4.27 39.76
N GLN A 36 -6.56 5.58 39.72
CA GLN A 36 -6.56 6.35 38.48
C GLN A 36 -5.45 5.92 37.50
N VAL A 37 -4.26 5.60 38.02
CA VAL A 37 -3.15 5.05 37.21
C VAL A 37 -3.50 3.66 36.69
N GLN A 38 -4.16 2.84 37.49
CA GLN A 38 -4.57 1.49 37.12
C GLN A 38 -5.67 1.52 36.04
N GLU A 39 -6.65 2.40 36.18
CA GLU A 39 -7.71 2.64 35.19
C GLU A 39 -7.14 3.19 33.87
N LEU A 40 -6.21 4.14 33.93
CA LEU A 40 -5.53 4.67 32.75
C LEU A 40 -4.66 3.61 32.06
N SER A 41 -3.97 2.76 32.83
CA SER A 41 -3.16 1.67 32.28
C SER A 41 -4.02 0.63 31.59
N GLN A 42 -5.20 0.33 32.14
CA GLN A 42 -6.17 -0.58 31.55
C GLN A 42 -6.74 -0.01 30.25
N GLN A 43 -7.10 1.27 30.23
CA GLN A 43 -7.54 1.98 29.02
C GLN A 43 -6.45 2.02 27.94
N MET A 44 -5.18 2.20 28.31
CA MET A 44 -4.06 2.12 27.38
C MET A 44 -3.88 0.72 26.81
N GLN A 45 -4.01 -0.33 27.63
CA GLN A 45 -3.93 -1.72 27.16
C GLN A 45 -5.07 -2.05 26.20
N GLU A 46 -6.29 -1.61 26.52
CA GLU A 46 -7.46 -1.79 25.66
C GLU A 46 -7.29 -1.06 24.32
N MET A 47 -6.80 0.19 24.35
CA MET A 47 -6.49 0.94 23.14
C MET A 47 -5.39 0.29 22.31
N CYS A 48 -4.34 -0.25 22.94
CA CYS A 48 -3.31 -1.02 22.24
C CYS A 48 -3.89 -2.27 21.59
N HIS A 49 -4.84 -2.94 22.25
CA HIS A 49 -5.50 -4.12 21.70
C HIS A 49 -6.39 -3.78 20.50
N ILE A 50 -7.17 -2.68 20.58
CA ILE A 50 -7.98 -2.16 19.47
C ILE A 50 -7.09 -1.80 18.28
N LEU A 51 -5.99 -1.08 18.52
CA LEU A 51 -5.02 -0.73 17.48
C LEU A 51 -4.42 -1.98 16.84
N ALA A 52 -4.02 -2.97 17.63
CA ALA A 52 -3.46 -4.23 17.12
C ALA A 52 -4.47 -5.01 16.27
N SER A 53 -5.75 -5.04 16.68
CA SER A 53 -6.85 -5.67 15.93
C SER A 53 -7.10 -4.97 14.60
N HIS A 54 -7.15 -3.63 14.59
CA HIS A 54 -7.26 -2.85 13.36
C HIS A 54 -6.06 -3.06 12.44
N ASP A 55 -4.84 -3.09 12.99
CA ASP A 55 -3.61 -3.36 12.23
C ASP A 55 -3.64 -4.75 11.58
N HIS A 56 -4.16 -5.75 12.29
CA HIS A 56 -4.32 -7.10 11.78
C HIS A 56 -5.35 -7.14 10.64
N ASN A 57 -6.54 -6.58 10.84
CA ASN A 57 -7.59 -6.54 9.82
C ASN A 57 -7.14 -5.78 8.56
N LEU A 58 -6.44 -4.66 8.72
CA LEU A 58 -5.86 -3.91 7.61
C LEU A 58 -4.84 -4.76 6.85
N ARG A 59 -4.05 -5.59 7.53
CA ARG A 59 -3.11 -6.49 6.85
C ARG A 59 -3.75 -7.67 6.17
N GLU A 60 -4.78 -8.24 6.76
CA GLU A 60 -5.55 -9.27 6.09
C GLU A 60 -6.16 -8.70 4.81
N LEU A 61 -6.75 -7.49 4.87
CA LEU A 61 -7.24 -6.78 3.68
C LEU A 61 -6.12 -6.47 2.67
N GLU A 62 -4.93 -6.08 3.14
CA GLU A 62 -3.76 -5.87 2.28
C GLU A 62 -3.24 -7.17 1.65
N ALA A 63 -3.26 -8.28 2.38
CA ALA A 63 -2.87 -9.60 1.88
C ALA A 63 -3.88 -10.10 0.85
N TRP A 64 -5.18 -9.93 1.12
CA TRP A 64 -6.26 -10.31 0.22
C TRP A 64 -6.29 -9.47 -1.06
N SER A 65 -5.77 -8.24 -1.01
CA SER A 65 -5.63 -7.37 -2.18
C SER A 65 -4.30 -7.56 -2.94
N THR A 66 -3.33 -8.29 -2.38
CA THR A 66 -2.01 -8.50 -3.00
C THR A 66 -1.87 -9.93 -3.51
N LEU A 67 -1.92 -10.08 -4.82
CA LEU A 67 -1.80 -11.35 -5.48
C LEU A 67 -0.31 -11.71 -5.67
N THR A 68 0.05 -12.96 -5.38
CA THR A 68 1.44 -13.42 -5.34
C THR A 68 1.61 -14.70 -6.16
N TRP A 69 2.61 -14.71 -7.04
CA TRP A 69 2.98 -15.86 -7.86
C TRP A 69 4.48 -16.17 -7.71
N LEU A 70 4.82 -17.45 -7.83
CA LEU A 70 6.20 -17.93 -7.94
C LEU A 70 6.43 -18.47 -9.35
N LEU A 71 7.07 -17.67 -10.18
CA LEU A 71 7.33 -18.02 -11.58
C LEU A 71 8.60 -18.85 -11.72
N ASP A 72 8.57 -19.85 -12.61
CA ASP A 72 9.81 -20.50 -13.06
C ASP A 72 10.71 -19.47 -13.76
N GLN A 73 12.00 -19.48 -13.43
CA GLN A 73 12.99 -18.54 -13.99
C GLN A 73 13.10 -18.61 -15.52
N ASN A 74 12.78 -19.76 -16.11
CA ASN A 74 12.83 -20.01 -17.54
C ASN A 74 11.55 -19.62 -18.28
N SER A 75 10.47 -19.31 -17.55
CA SER A 75 9.20 -18.89 -18.15
C SER A 75 9.35 -17.62 -18.99
N GLU A 76 8.53 -17.50 -20.03
CA GLU A 76 8.45 -16.32 -20.89
C GLU A 76 8.26 -15.05 -20.05
N LEU A 77 7.30 -15.09 -19.12
CA LEU A 77 6.96 -13.97 -18.25
C LEU A 77 8.12 -13.59 -17.31
N ALA A 78 8.77 -14.56 -16.67
CA ALA A 78 9.89 -14.28 -15.78
C ALA A 78 11.04 -13.58 -16.51
N LYS A 79 11.42 -14.09 -17.69
CA LYS A 79 12.45 -13.48 -18.54
C LYS A 79 12.06 -12.06 -18.96
N HIS A 80 10.79 -11.87 -19.36
CA HIS A 80 10.28 -10.56 -19.74
C HIS A 80 10.36 -9.55 -18.59
N LEU A 81 9.87 -9.91 -17.40
CA LEU A 81 9.90 -9.07 -16.21
C LEU A 81 11.32 -8.72 -15.77
N MET A 82 12.22 -9.70 -15.75
CA MET A 82 13.61 -9.47 -15.33
C MET A 82 14.36 -8.59 -16.33
N ALA A 83 14.15 -8.78 -17.64
CA ALA A 83 14.74 -7.91 -18.65
C ALA A 83 14.33 -6.43 -18.48
N HIS A 84 13.04 -6.17 -18.24
CA HIS A 84 12.55 -4.82 -17.98
C HIS A 84 13.09 -4.23 -16.66
N MET A 85 13.19 -5.05 -15.62
CA MET A 85 13.75 -4.63 -14.33
C MET A 85 15.25 -4.34 -14.40
N ASP A 86 16.01 -5.11 -15.18
CA ASP A 86 17.44 -4.86 -15.36
C ASP A 86 17.67 -3.62 -16.23
N ALA A 87 16.86 -3.41 -17.28
CA ALA A 87 16.87 -2.17 -18.05
C ALA A 87 16.53 -0.94 -17.19
N TRP A 88 15.57 -1.07 -16.26
CA TRP A 88 15.29 -0.03 -15.27
C TRP A 88 16.53 0.23 -14.40
N LYS A 89 17.09 -0.78 -13.76
CA LYS A 89 18.29 -0.60 -12.90
C LYS A 89 19.45 0.08 -13.63
N GLN A 90 19.67 -0.23 -14.91
CA GLN A 90 20.75 0.36 -15.72
C GLN A 90 20.58 1.87 -15.97
N LYS A 91 19.35 2.39 -15.95
CA LYS A 91 19.08 3.83 -16.09
C LYS A 91 19.22 4.61 -14.78
N ALA A 92 19.36 3.91 -13.66
CA ALA A 92 19.47 4.55 -12.36
C ALA A 92 20.77 5.35 -12.25
N GLN A 93 20.66 6.63 -11.89
CA GLN A 93 21.80 7.51 -11.61
C GLN A 93 21.91 7.72 -10.11
N GLN A 94 23.14 7.71 -9.59
CA GLN A 94 23.37 7.83 -8.15
C GLN A 94 22.92 9.21 -7.64
N GLY A 95 22.10 9.21 -6.59
CA GLY A 95 21.62 10.43 -5.94
C GLY A 95 20.50 11.19 -6.68
N GLN A 96 20.00 10.67 -7.81
CA GLN A 96 18.88 11.27 -8.55
C GLN A 96 17.65 10.35 -8.51
N PRO A 97 16.43 10.92 -8.60
CA PRO A 97 15.23 10.14 -8.85
C PRO A 97 15.36 9.35 -10.16
N HIS A 98 14.81 8.14 -10.19
CA HIS A 98 14.84 7.31 -11.39
C HIS A 98 14.00 7.95 -12.51
N PRO A 99 14.49 8.04 -13.77
CA PRO A 99 13.78 8.70 -14.87
C PRO A 99 12.42 8.06 -15.18
N ASP A 100 12.33 6.73 -15.14
CA ASP A 100 11.07 6.00 -15.35
C ASP A 100 10.20 5.90 -14.07
N GLY A 101 10.54 6.65 -13.01
CA GLY A 101 9.86 6.61 -11.73
C GLY A 101 10.10 5.32 -10.92
N ALA A 102 9.18 5.02 -10.01
CA ALA A 102 9.30 3.88 -9.11
C ALA A 102 9.22 2.54 -9.87
N ALA A 103 10.08 1.58 -9.50
CA ALA A 103 10.18 0.27 -10.15
C ALA A 103 8.84 -0.49 -10.31
N ARG A 104 7.89 -0.28 -9.39
CA ARG A 104 6.54 -0.88 -9.47
C ARG A 104 5.82 -0.54 -10.78
N PHE A 105 6.02 0.67 -11.31
CA PHE A 105 5.39 1.08 -12.56
C PHE A 105 5.98 0.34 -13.75
N THR A 106 7.28 0.08 -13.73
CA THR A 106 7.96 -0.75 -14.73
C THR A 106 7.49 -2.21 -14.68
N VAL A 107 7.40 -2.82 -13.49
CA VAL A 107 6.86 -4.19 -13.36
C VAL A 107 5.43 -4.26 -13.90
N GLY A 108 4.61 -3.25 -13.56
CA GLY A 108 3.26 -3.12 -14.08
C GLY A 108 3.17 -3.02 -15.60
N ALA A 109 3.95 -2.10 -16.17
CA ALA A 109 3.98 -1.88 -17.61
C ALA A 109 4.51 -3.10 -18.36
N ALA A 110 5.53 -3.78 -17.83
CA ALA A 110 6.07 -5.01 -18.42
C ALA A 110 5.01 -6.12 -18.42
N LEU A 111 4.24 -6.28 -17.34
CA LEU A 111 3.17 -7.25 -17.32
C LEU A 111 2.02 -6.87 -18.26
N ALA A 112 1.63 -5.60 -18.28
CA ALA A 112 0.62 -5.11 -19.22
C ALA A 112 1.03 -5.39 -20.66
N LYS A 113 2.29 -5.10 -21.01
CA LYS A 113 2.88 -5.41 -22.30
C LYS A 113 2.82 -6.90 -22.62
N TRP A 114 3.23 -7.77 -21.69
CA TRP A 114 3.18 -9.22 -21.88
C TRP A 114 1.77 -9.75 -22.19
N VAL A 115 0.74 -9.19 -21.52
CA VAL A 115 -0.67 -9.52 -21.80
C VAL A 115 -1.09 -8.99 -23.16
N LEU A 116 -0.83 -7.72 -23.46
CA LEU A 116 -1.34 -7.04 -24.64
C LEU A 116 -0.62 -7.41 -25.95
N ASP A 117 0.63 -7.85 -25.88
CA ASP A 117 1.42 -8.27 -27.05
C ASP A 117 0.97 -9.63 -27.60
N SER A 118 0.26 -10.44 -26.82
CA SER A 118 -0.30 -11.73 -27.28
C SER A 118 -1.79 -11.57 -27.64
N PRO A 119 -2.20 -11.85 -28.89
CA PRO A 119 -3.61 -11.77 -29.29
C PRO A 119 -4.53 -12.65 -28.44
N GLU A 120 -4.06 -13.82 -28.03
CA GLU A 120 -4.83 -14.77 -27.21
C GLU A 120 -5.03 -14.22 -25.79
N ARG A 121 -3.96 -13.76 -25.13
CA ARG A 121 -4.02 -13.16 -23.78
C ARG A 121 -4.85 -11.87 -23.78
N ARG A 122 -4.67 -11.04 -24.81
CA ARG A 122 -5.44 -9.81 -25.00
C ARG A 122 -6.93 -10.09 -25.17
N ALA A 123 -7.30 -11.09 -25.97
CA ALA A 123 -8.70 -11.50 -26.13
C ALA A 123 -9.31 -12.06 -24.82
N ALA A 124 -8.51 -12.68 -23.97
CA ALA A 124 -8.92 -13.15 -22.64
C ALA A 124 -9.02 -12.03 -21.59
N CYS A 125 -8.50 -10.83 -21.86
CA CYS A 125 -8.51 -9.70 -20.94
C CYS A 125 -9.07 -8.41 -21.60
N PRO A 126 -10.34 -8.41 -22.05
CA PRO A 126 -10.92 -7.28 -22.78
C PRO A 126 -11.01 -6.00 -21.93
N GLN A 127 -11.40 -6.09 -20.65
CA GLN A 127 -11.48 -4.90 -19.78
C GLN A 127 -10.08 -4.36 -19.49
N PHE A 128 -9.11 -5.25 -19.31
CA PHE A 128 -7.72 -4.85 -19.16
C PHE A 128 -7.20 -4.10 -20.38
N ALA A 129 -7.45 -4.63 -21.58
CA ALA A 129 -7.04 -4.02 -22.84
C ALA A 129 -7.64 -2.63 -23.04
N ASP A 130 -8.96 -2.49 -22.90
CA ASP A 130 -9.66 -1.21 -23.05
C ASP A 130 -9.16 -0.12 -22.08
N ALA A 131 -8.73 -0.53 -20.89
CA ALA A 131 -8.21 0.37 -19.88
C ALA A 131 -6.71 0.70 -20.11
N HIS A 132 -5.89 -0.27 -20.50
CA HIS A 132 -4.44 -0.10 -20.65
C HIS A 132 -4.01 0.40 -22.03
N ASP A 133 -4.83 0.27 -23.07
CA ASP A 133 -4.57 0.91 -24.37
C ASP A 133 -4.58 2.45 -24.27
N LYS A 134 -5.25 2.99 -23.24
CA LYS A 134 -5.30 4.44 -22.95
C LYS A 134 -4.09 4.91 -22.14
N ILE A 135 -3.28 3.99 -21.62
CA ILE A 135 -2.08 4.30 -20.84
C ILE A 135 -0.92 4.48 -21.82
N THR A 136 -0.48 5.72 -21.99
CA THR A 136 0.54 6.09 -22.97
C THR A 136 1.93 6.29 -22.35
N SER A 137 2.01 6.38 -21.03
CA SER A 137 3.24 6.63 -20.28
C SER A 137 3.38 5.71 -19.06
N ILE A 138 4.62 5.45 -18.64
CA ILE A 138 4.90 4.69 -17.41
C ILE A 138 4.33 5.41 -16.18
N GLU A 139 4.30 6.74 -16.18
CA GLU A 139 3.77 7.51 -15.06
C GLU A 139 2.26 7.25 -14.84
N GLU A 140 1.50 7.11 -15.93
CA GLU A 140 0.07 6.79 -15.88
C GLU A 140 -0.21 5.42 -15.24
N MET A 141 0.76 4.50 -15.19
CA MET A 141 0.61 3.24 -14.44
C MET A 141 0.30 3.43 -12.96
N LYS A 142 0.53 4.64 -12.40
CA LYS A 142 0.15 4.98 -11.02
C LYS A 142 -1.36 4.88 -10.75
N SER A 143 -2.20 5.07 -11.77
CA SER A 143 -3.66 4.91 -11.64
C SER A 143 -4.09 3.44 -11.73
N SER A 144 -3.23 2.58 -12.30
CA SER A 144 -3.50 1.18 -12.53
C SER A 144 -2.98 0.27 -11.40
N ILE A 145 -1.81 0.58 -10.85
CA ILE A 145 -1.13 -0.27 -9.87
C ILE A 145 -0.76 0.52 -8.61
N GLN A 146 -1.12 -0.03 -7.45
CA GLN A 146 -0.68 0.46 -6.15
C GLN A 146 0.68 -0.13 -5.76
N LEU A 147 0.86 -1.45 -5.97
CA LEU A 147 2.10 -2.16 -5.72
C LEU A 147 2.34 -3.19 -6.82
N ALA A 148 3.54 -3.23 -7.35
CA ALA A 148 4.00 -4.34 -8.18
C ALA A 148 5.48 -4.57 -7.93
N PHE A 149 5.88 -5.82 -7.92
CA PHE A 149 7.22 -6.21 -7.54
C PHE A 149 7.57 -7.57 -8.15
N ALA A 150 8.77 -7.66 -8.74
CA ALA A 150 9.32 -8.90 -9.25
C ALA A 150 10.77 -9.04 -8.76
N LYS A 151 11.11 -10.16 -8.11
CA LYS A 151 12.49 -10.44 -7.70
C LYS A 151 12.84 -11.93 -7.81
N PRO A 152 14.12 -12.28 -8.04
CA PRO A 152 14.59 -13.62 -7.77
C PRO A 152 14.56 -13.92 -6.26
N ILE A 153 14.24 -15.16 -5.92
CA ILE A 153 14.34 -15.72 -4.56
C ILE A 153 15.47 -16.77 -4.50
N LYS A 154 15.77 -17.28 -3.30
CA LYS A 154 16.97 -18.11 -3.05
C LYS A 154 17.06 -19.40 -3.90
N ASP A 155 15.92 -19.93 -4.33
CA ASP A 155 15.81 -21.14 -5.15
C ASP A 155 15.86 -20.84 -6.67
N GLY A 156 16.08 -19.60 -7.07
CA GLY A 156 16.15 -19.16 -8.46
C GLY A 156 14.81 -18.72 -9.06
N ARG A 157 13.67 -19.07 -8.45
CA ARG A 157 12.35 -18.65 -8.94
C ARG A 157 12.14 -17.15 -8.82
N ILE A 158 11.20 -16.61 -9.60
CA ILE A 158 10.85 -15.20 -9.56
C ILE A 158 9.55 -15.02 -8.76
N LEU A 159 9.64 -14.29 -7.65
CA LEU A 159 8.48 -13.85 -6.88
C LEU A 159 7.86 -12.62 -7.53
N LEU A 160 6.65 -12.77 -8.07
CA LEU A 160 5.82 -11.68 -8.58
C LEU A 160 4.74 -11.34 -7.56
N LYS A 161 4.62 -10.06 -7.20
CA LYS A 161 3.54 -9.54 -6.36
C LYS A 161 2.85 -8.38 -7.05
N ILE A 162 1.52 -8.36 -7.03
CA ILE A 162 0.71 -7.32 -7.66
C ILE A 162 -0.44 -6.93 -6.74
N ARG A 163 -0.61 -5.64 -6.54
CA ARG A 163 -1.78 -5.00 -5.95
C ARG A 163 -2.28 -3.96 -6.94
N PRO A 164 -3.34 -4.27 -7.68
CA PRO A 164 -4.04 -3.31 -8.52
C PRO A 164 -4.52 -2.11 -7.69
N HIS A 165 -4.65 -0.96 -8.34
CA HIS A 165 -5.43 0.13 -7.75
C HIS A 165 -6.91 -0.29 -7.68
N LEU A 166 -7.64 0.14 -6.63
CA LEU A 166 -9.01 -0.31 -6.37
C LEU A 166 -9.95 -0.08 -7.58
N GLN A 167 -9.79 1.05 -8.26
CA GLN A 167 -10.58 1.43 -9.44
C GLN A 167 -10.33 0.54 -10.66
N MET A 168 -9.21 -0.19 -10.68
CA MET A 168 -8.78 -1.02 -11.81
C MET A 168 -8.79 -2.51 -11.45
N ARG A 169 -9.31 -2.87 -10.27
CA ARG A 169 -9.31 -4.23 -9.74
C ARG A 169 -9.95 -5.23 -10.70
N ASP A 170 -11.10 -4.89 -11.28
CA ASP A 170 -11.85 -5.81 -12.14
C ASP A 170 -11.08 -6.12 -13.42
N ALA A 171 -10.52 -5.09 -14.07
CA ALA A 171 -9.63 -5.23 -15.22
C ALA A 171 -8.40 -6.11 -14.91
N TRP A 172 -7.77 -5.91 -13.74
CA TRP A 172 -6.64 -6.73 -13.33
C TRP A 172 -7.03 -8.17 -12.97
N THR A 173 -8.28 -8.43 -12.58
CA THR A 173 -8.75 -9.78 -12.23
C THR A 173 -8.66 -10.73 -13.43
N GLU A 174 -8.90 -10.22 -14.64
CA GLU A 174 -8.73 -10.97 -15.90
C GLU A 174 -7.27 -11.42 -16.09
N VAL A 175 -6.32 -10.50 -15.90
CA VAL A 175 -4.88 -10.80 -15.98
C VAL A 175 -4.49 -11.84 -14.94
N CYS A 176 -5.06 -11.76 -13.74
CA CYS A 176 -4.77 -12.70 -12.68
C CYS A 176 -5.31 -14.10 -12.98
N ALA A 177 -6.45 -14.19 -13.68
CA ALA A 177 -6.97 -15.46 -14.18
C ALA A 177 -6.05 -16.08 -15.24
N VAL A 178 -5.56 -15.28 -16.20
CA VAL A 178 -4.57 -15.74 -17.20
C VAL A 178 -3.27 -16.21 -16.54
N LEU A 179 -2.78 -15.48 -15.54
CA LEU A 179 -1.58 -15.87 -14.78
C LEU A 179 -1.77 -17.16 -13.98
N SER A 180 -2.97 -17.41 -13.48
CA SER A 180 -3.28 -18.60 -12.67
C SER A 180 -3.59 -19.83 -13.53
N ALA A 181 -4.09 -19.63 -14.74
CA ALA A 181 -4.39 -20.69 -15.71
C ALA A 181 -3.17 -21.10 -16.54
N ALA A 182 -2.22 -20.20 -16.74
CA ALA A 182 -0.92 -20.58 -17.24
C ALA A 182 -0.21 -21.38 -16.13
N ASP A 183 0.17 -22.63 -16.39
CA ASP A 183 0.94 -23.54 -15.50
C ASP A 183 2.35 -22.98 -15.16
N LEU A 184 2.41 -21.72 -14.76
CA LEU A 184 3.59 -20.89 -14.56
C LEU A 184 3.87 -20.64 -13.09
N ALA A 185 2.94 -20.99 -12.17
CA ALA A 185 3.11 -20.66 -10.75
C ALA A 185 2.40 -21.62 -9.78
N GLU A 186 3.10 -22.01 -8.72
CA GLU A 186 2.48 -22.40 -7.46
C GLU A 186 1.89 -21.13 -6.80
N THR A 187 0.57 -21.04 -6.71
CA THR A 187 -0.10 -19.97 -5.96
C THR A 187 0.18 -20.18 -4.48
N LYS A 188 1.02 -19.33 -3.89
CA LYS A 188 1.27 -19.37 -2.45
C LYS A 188 0.34 -18.36 -1.80
N ASP A 189 -0.73 -18.83 -1.17
CA ASP A 189 -1.52 -18.06 -0.20
C ASP A 189 -0.63 -17.72 1.00
N MET A 190 0.24 -16.72 0.84
CA MET A 190 1.03 -16.20 1.94
C MET A 190 0.21 -15.13 2.65
N ALA A 191 -0.40 -15.52 3.76
CA ALA A 191 -0.81 -14.59 4.79
C ALA A 191 0.33 -13.58 5.06
N ALA A 192 0.01 -12.29 5.13
CA ALA A 192 1.00 -11.24 5.33
C ALA A 192 1.81 -11.50 6.62
N PRO A 193 3.13 -11.21 6.64
CA PRO A 193 3.96 -11.41 7.83
C PRO A 193 3.48 -10.55 9.01
N ALA A 194 3.57 -11.11 10.21
CA ALA A 194 3.27 -10.41 11.45
C ALA A 194 4.38 -9.38 11.80
N GLY A 195 4.18 -8.10 11.47
CA GLY A 195 4.89 -6.94 12.02
C GLY A 195 3.95 -5.98 12.78
N PRO A 196 4.33 -4.73 13.07
CA PRO A 196 3.41 -3.59 13.25
C PRO A 196 3.46 -2.66 12.01
N ILE A 197 2.31 -2.17 11.48
CA ILE A 197 2.24 -1.17 10.38
C ILE A 197 2.58 0.21 10.94
N ILE A 198 2.18 0.46 12.17
CA ILE A 198 2.59 1.64 12.92
C ILE A 198 4.06 1.45 13.29
N ARG A 199 4.98 1.95 12.46
CA ARG A 199 6.36 2.19 12.88
C ARG A 199 6.31 2.92 14.21
N SER A 200 6.98 2.40 15.22
CA SER A 200 7.04 3.05 16.52
C SER A 200 7.46 4.50 16.32
N LEU A 201 6.62 5.43 16.77
CA LEU A 201 7.07 6.77 17.15
C LEU A 201 7.84 6.64 18.47
N THR A 202 8.85 5.78 18.52
CA THR A 202 9.87 5.89 19.55
C THR A 202 10.69 7.10 19.15
N LYS A 203 10.40 8.22 19.82
CA LYS A 203 11.35 9.31 20.05
C LYS A 203 12.75 8.71 20.11
N GLY A 204 13.63 9.18 19.24
CA GLY A 204 15.05 9.04 19.49
C GLY A 204 15.38 9.86 20.73
N ASP A 205 15.30 9.25 21.90
CA ASP A 205 16.17 9.64 23.01
C ASP A 205 17.48 8.91 22.76
N LYS A 206 18.37 9.59 22.02
CA LYS A 206 19.78 9.29 22.09
C LYS A 206 20.26 9.76 23.45
N GLN A 207 20.62 8.80 24.30
CA GLN A 207 21.65 8.98 25.32
C GLN A 207 22.99 9.32 24.67
#